data_AF-A0A3B9C012-F1
#
_entry.id   AF-A0A3B9C012-F1
#
_cell.length_a   1.000
_cell.length_b   1.000
_cell.length_c   1.000
_cell.angle_alpha   90.00
_cell.angle_beta   90.00
_cell.angle_gamma   90.00
#
_symmetry.space_group_name_H-M   'P 1'
#
loop_
_entity.id
_entity.type
_entity.pdbx_description
1 polymer ?
#
loop_
_entity_poly.entity_id
_entity_poly.type
_entity_poly.pdbx_seq_one_letter_code
_entity_poly.pdbx_strand_id
1 'polypeptide(L)'
;MFLVYGEPDELIRLPNEKNALPHEIWSYSRAGGFSNVRFLFYQPGMVGTQMFLLHSTLSREIINPQWRTFIYTDVDDSSQMTHRALEYFK
;
A
#
# COMPACT_ATOMS: atom_id res chain seq x y z
N MET A 1 3.53 14.47 2.88
CA MET A 1 3.18 14.27 1.46
C MET A 1 1.67 14.25 1.40
N PHE A 2 1.03 15.21 0.72
CA PHE A 2 -0.43 15.27 0.60
C PHE A 2 -0.79 14.83 -0.82
N LEU A 3 -1.58 13.76 -0.94
CA LEU A 3 -2.18 13.41 -2.21
C LEU A 3 -3.12 14.55 -2.63
N VAL A 4 -3.06 14.94 -3.90
CA VAL A 4 -3.93 15.99 -4.49
C VAL A 4 -5.41 15.61 -4.39
N TYR A 5 -5.70 14.34 -4.11
CA TYR A 5 -7.03 13.74 -4.04
C TYR A 5 -7.76 13.91 -2.70
N GLY A 6 -7.13 14.49 -1.68
CA GLY A 6 -7.73 14.70 -0.35
C GLY A 6 -7.62 13.49 0.58
N GLU A 7 -8.50 13.43 1.59
CA GLU A 7 -8.55 12.31 2.53
C GLU A 7 -9.04 11.03 1.84
N PRO A 8 -8.41 9.87 2.11
CA PRO A 8 -8.88 8.59 1.59
C PRO A 8 -10.22 8.23 2.23
N ASP A 9 -11.03 7.52 1.47
CA ASP A 9 -12.31 6.96 1.94
C ASP A 9 -12.05 5.85 2.96
N GLU A 10 -11.01 5.06 2.74
CA GLU A 10 -10.54 4.04 3.66
C GLU A 10 -9.03 4.14 3.82
N LEU A 11 -8.57 4.22 5.07
CA LEU A 11 -7.16 4.25 5.43
C LEU A 11 -6.82 3.07 6.32
N ILE A 12 -6.03 2.13 5.79
CA ILE A 12 -5.55 0.97 6.53
C ILE A 12 -4.08 1.17 6.85
N ARG A 13 -3.76 1.29 8.14
CA ARG A 13 -2.37 1.40 8.61
C ARG A 13 -1.90 0.06 9.16
N LEU A 14 -0.82 -0.46 8.60
CA LEU A 14 -0.20 -1.74 8.98
C LEU A 14 1.24 -1.49 9.46
N PRO A 15 1.43 -0.77 10.59
CA PRO A 15 2.77 -0.44 11.08
C PRO A 15 3.51 -1.63 11.71
N ASN A 16 2.79 -2.70 12.07
CA ASN A 16 3.31 -3.81 12.88
C ASN A 16 3.00 -5.18 12.27
N GLU A 17 2.98 -5.26 10.93
CA GLU A 17 2.74 -6.51 10.24
C GLU A 17 3.99 -7.41 10.31
N LYS A 18 3.78 -8.69 10.65
CA LYS A 18 4.86 -9.65 10.87
C LYS A 18 5.58 -9.94 9.54
N ASN A 19 6.91 -9.80 9.52
CA ASN A 19 7.75 -9.95 8.33
C ASN A 19 7.47 -8.94 7.20
N ALA A 20 6.87 -7.79 7.53
CA ALA A 20 6.64 -6.73 6.57
C ALA A 20 7.12 -5.37 7.09
N LEU A 21 7.55 -4.50 6.16
CA LEU A 21 7.81 -3.10 6.48
C LEU A 21 6.51 -2.36 6.83
N PRO A 22 6.57 -1.31 7.67
CA PRO A 22 5.42 -0.45 7.94
C PRO A 22 4.86 0.10 6.64
N HIS A 23 3.59 -0.16 6.39
CA HIS A 23 2.92 0.28 5.18
C HIS A 23 1.47 0.69 5.45
N GLU A 24 0.92 1.48 4.54
CA GLU A 24 -0.43 1.97 4.60
C GLU A 24 -1.12 1.84 3.25
N ILE A 25 -2.39 1.48 3.28
CA ILE A 25 -3.23 1.34 2.10
C ILE A 25 -4.29 2.43 2.18
N TRP A 26 -4.32 3.25 1.14
CA TRP A 26 -5.23 4.36 1.02
C TRP A 26 -6.19 4.02 -0.12
N SER A 27 -7.44 3.73 0.21
CA SER A 27 -8.50 3.47 -0.77
C SER A 27 -9.34 4.72 -0.97
N TYR A 28 -9.62 5.01 -2.23
CA TYR A 28 -10.45 6.11 -2.67
C TYR A 28 -11.58 5.51 -3.51
N SER A 29 -12.78 5.54 -2.95
CA SER A 29 -14.01 5.21 -3.67
C SER A 29 -14.18 6.12 -4.90
N ARG A 30 -13.82 7.41 -4.79
CA ARG A 30 -13.75 8.38 -5.89
C ARG A 30 -12.51 9.27 -5.75
N ALA A 31 -11.62 9.21 -6.73
CA ALA A 31 -10.46 10.09 -6.86
C ALA A 31 -10.55 10.83 -8.21
N GLY A 32 -11.13 12.04 -8.17
CA GLY A 32 -11.40 12.81 -9.38
C GLY A 32 -12.36 12.07 -10.32
N GLY A 33 -11.87 11.68 -11.50
CA GLY A 33 -12.64 10.94 -12.52
C GLY A 33 -12.52 9.41 -12.44
N PHE A 34 -11.77 8.89 -11.48
CA PHE A 34 -11.53 7.46 -11.32
C PHE A 34 -12.16 6.95 -10.02
N SER A 35 -12.64 5.71 -10.05
CA SER A 35 -13.23 5.04 -8.88
C SER A 35 -12.41 3.79 -8.54
N ASN A 36 -12.51 3.32 -7.29
CA ASN A 36 -11.76 2.17 -6.78
C ASN A 36 -10.23 2.34 -6.86
N VAL A 37 -9.77 3.54 -6.53
CA VAL A 37 -8.34 3.88 -6.58
C VAL A 37 -7.70 3.57 -5.25
N ARG A 38 -6.79 2.61 -5.25
CA ARG A 38 -5.99 2.17 -4.11
C ARG A 38 -4.54 2.59 -4.31
N PHE A 39 -3.95 3.20 -3.27
CA PHE A 39 -2.54 3.52 -3.18
C PHE A 39 -1.92 2.75 -2.02
N LEU A 40 -0.71 2.24 -2.24
CA LEU A 40 0.09 1.56 -1.25
C LEU A 40 1.32 2.40 -0.97
N PHE A 41 1.42 2.85 0.27
CA PHE A 41 2.55 3.56 0.78
C PHE A 41 3.38 2.66 1.68
N TYR A 42 4.69 2.76 1.61
CA TYR A 42 5.60 2.01 2.46
C TYR A 42 6.70 2.90 3.03
N GLN A 43 7.28 2.45 4.14
CA GLN A 43 8.39 3.15 4.78
C GLN A 43 9.68 2.31 4.68
N PRO A 44 10.61 2.64 3.77
CA PRO A 44 11.85 1.88 3.58
C PRO A 44 12.88 2.10 4.70
N GLY A 45 12.67 3.06 5.60
CA GLY A 45 13.61 3.42 6.67
C GLY A 45 12.96 3.47 8.05
N MET A 46 13.75 3.12 9.08
CA MET A 46 13.36 3.22 10.50
C MET A 46 13.45 4.66 11.06
N VAL A 47 14.21 5.54 10.40
CA VAL A 47 14.49 6.91 10.86
C VAL A 47 13.75 7.90 9.95
N GLY A 48 12.44 8.00 10.13
CA GLY A 48 11.61 9.00 9.45
C GLY A 48 10.12 8.66 9.49
N THR A 49 9.27 9.68 9.34
CA THR A 49 7.82 9.56 9.11
C THR A 49 7.47 9.66 7.62
N GLN A 50 8.49 9.56 6.76
CA GLN A 50 8.34 9.78 5.33
C GLN A 50 7.93 8.48 4.63
N MET A 51 6.70 8.48 4.15
CA MET A 51 6.12 7.39 3.39
C MET A 51 6.32 7.60 1.90
N PHE A 52 6.66 6.53 1.20
CA PHE A 52 6.88 6.53 -0.24
C PHE A 52 5.75 5.79 -0.93
N LEU A 53 5.28 6.31 -2.07
CA LEU A 53 4.31 5.62 -2.90
C LEU A 53 5.00 4.43 -3.57
N LEU A 54 4.57 3.22 -3.22
CA LEU A 54 5.10 1.99 -3.80
C LEU A 54 4.27 1.53 -5.00
N HIS A 55 2.95 1.57 -4.87
CA HIS A 55 2.02 1.08 -5.89
C HIS A 55 0.72 1.88 -5.87
N SER A 56 0.15 2.09 -7.04
CA SER A 56 -1.17 2.64 -7.25
C SER A 56 -1.90 1.78 -8.27
N THR A 57 -3.21 1.70 -8.13
CA THR A 57 -4.12 1.12 -9.13
C THR A 57 -4.57 2.15 -10.17
N LEU A 58 -4.26 3.43 -9.97
CA LEU A 58 -4.53 4.45 -10.98
C LEU A 58 -3.60 4.26 -12.18
N SER A 59 -4.15 4.07 -13.37
CA SER A 59 -3.34 3.83 -14.59
C SER A 59 -2.42 5.00 -14.96
N ARG A 60 -2.67 6.19 -14.40
CA ARG A 60 -1.85 7.39 -14.60
C ARG A 60 -0.72 7.54 -13.57
N GLU A 61 -0.67 6.69 -12.55
CA GLU A 61 0.29 6.74 -11.45
C GLU A 61 1.26 5.55 -11.49
N ILE A 62 2.09 5.42 -10.47
CA ILE A 62 3.07 4.35 -10.33
C ILE A 62 2.36 3.00 -10.13
N ILE A 63 2.33 2.18 -11.18
CA ILE A 63 1.85 0.79 -11.10
C ILE A 63 3.07 -0.13 -10.97
N ASN A 64 3.40 -0.51 -9.75
CA ASN A 64 4.46 -1.48 -9.49
C ASN A 64 3.87 -2.85 -9.14
N PRO A 65 3.74 -3.83 -10.05
CA PRO A 65 3.18 -5.15 -9.73
C PRO A 65 4.06 -5.97 -8.76
N GLN A 66 5.31 -5.60 -8.57
CA GLN A 66 6.26 -6.27 -7.67
C GLN A 66 6.30 -5.64 -6.28
N TRP A 67 5.37 -4.73 -5.94
CA TRP A 67 5.28 -4.08 -4.63
C TRP A 67 5.37 -5.06 -3.44
N ARG A 68 4.81 -6.25 -3.60
CA ARG A 68 4.84 -7.32 -2.60
C ARG A 68 6.26 -7.63 -2.15
N THR A 69 7.21 -7.76 -3.07
CA THR A 69 8.62 -8.08 -2.77
C THR A 69 9.36 -6.93 -2.05
N PHE A 70 8.86 -5.70 -2.15
CA PHE A 70 9.46 -4.56 -1.46
C PHE A 70 9.00 -4.44 0.00
N ILE A 71 7.77 -4.84 0.31
CA ILE A 71 7.26 -4.80 1.68
C ILE A 71 7.41 -6.13 2.42
N TYR A 72 7.31 -7.27 1.72
CA TYR A 72 7.44 -8.60 2.29
C TYR A 72 8.84 -9.13 2.01
N THR A 73 9.64 -9.28 3.08
CA THR A 73 10.98 -9.87 3.00
C THR A 73 10.97 -11.40 3.03
N ASP A 74 9.89 -11.99 3.55
CA ASP A 74 9.69 -13.43 3.66
C ASP A 74 8.44 -13.79 2.83
N VAL A 75 8.61 -13.87 1.51
CA VAL A 75 7.63 -14.52 0.64
C VAL A 75 7.85 -16.04 0.71
N ASP A 76 7.83 -16.60 1.91
CA ASP A 76 7.79 -18.04 2.07
C ASP A 76 6.33 -18.47 1.89
N ASP A 77 6.03 -18.94 0.68
CA ASP A 77 4.73 -19.34 0.11
C ASP A 77 4.02 -20.48 0.89
N SER A 78 4.52 -20.85 2.07
CA SER A 78 4.23 -22.11 2.75
C SER A 78 3.28 -22.00 3.94
N SER A 79 2.93 -20.79 4.38
CA SER A 79 2.11 -20.60 5.58
C SER A 79 0.87 -19.78 5.25
N GLN A 80 -0.28 -20.20 5.77
CA GLN A 80 -1.62 -19.58 5.65
C GLN A 80 -1.72 -18.16 6.24
N MET A 81 -0.71 -17.32 6.07
CA MET A 81 -0.64 -15.95 6.53
C MET A 81 -1.20 -15.06 5.43
N THR A 82 -2.52 -15.00 5.33
CA THR A 82 -3.21 -14.05 4.45
C THR A 82 -2.86 -12.64 4.92
N HIS A 83 -1.88 -12.01 4.27
CA HIS A 83 -1.52 -10.62 4.56
C HIS A 83 -2.68 -9.72 4.19
N ARG A 84 -3.03 -8.77 5.08
CA ARG A 84 -4.22 -7.92 4.90
C ARG A 84 -4.14 -7.14 3.59
N ALA A 85 -2.94 -6.65 3.23
CA ALA A 85 -2.76 -5.92 1.99
C ALA A 85 -3.06 -6.77 0.74
N LEU A 86 -2.84 -8.08 0.76
CA LEU A 86 -3.11 -8.93 -0.40
C LEU A 86 -4.60 -9.01 -0.70
N GLU A 87 -5.45 -9.11 0.34
CA GLU A 87 -6.91 -9.10 0.17
C GLU A 87 -7.40 -7.76 -0.39
N TYR A 88 -6.74 -6.66 -0.02
CA TYR A 88 -7.03 -5.33 -0.57
C TYR A 88 -6.60 -5.13 -2.01
N PHE A 89 -5.76 -5.97 -2.61
CA PHE A 89 -5.32 -5.83 -4.01
C PHE A 89 -5.63 -7.08 -4.85
N LYS A 90 -6.49 -7.96 -4.35
CA LYS A 90 -6.98 -9.16 -5.03
C LYS A 90 -7.94 -8.85 -6.18
#